data_AF-A0A967TAG0-F1
#
_entry.id   AF-A0A967TAG0-F1
#
_cell.length_a   1.000
_cell.length_b   1.000
_cell.length_c   1.000
_cell.angle_alpha   90.00
_cell.angle_beta   90.00
_cell.angle_gamma   90.00
#
_symmetry.space_group_name_H-M   'P 1'
#
loop_
_entity.id
_entity.type
_entity.pdbx_description
1 polymer ?
#
loop_
_entity_poly.entity_id
_entity_poly.type
_entity_poly.pdbx_seq_one_letter_code
_entity_poly.pdbx_strand_id
1 'polypeptide(L)' 'GDGDGVADCVDECPDDPLKGEAGQCGCGFEDTDGDGDGVADCVDECPEDPNKGEAGQCGCGEPDTDTDGDGVADCVDQ' A
#
# COMPACT_ATOMS: atom_id res chain seq x y z
N GLY A 1 14.40 -23.97 -0.96
CA GLY A 1 14.28 -22.91 0.01
C GLY A 1 15.54 -22.12 0.04
N ASP A 2 15.35 -20.84 0.22
CA ASP A 2 16.35 -19.79 0.35
C ASP A 2 16.95 -19.70 1.77
N GLY A 3 16.32 -20.34 2.76
CA GLY A 3 16.82 -20.44 4.13
C GLY A 3 16.32 -19.34 5.07
N ASP A 4 15.22 -18.69 4.73
CA ASP A 4 14.51 -17.71 5.58
C ASP A 4 13.84 -18.34 6.83
N GLY A 5 13.69 -19.67 6.84
CA GLY A 5 13.06 -20.44 7.93
C GLY A 5 11.61 -20.84 7.67
N VAL A 6 11.02 -20.42 6.55
CA VAL A 6 9.74 -20.91 6.02
C VAL A 6 10.01 -22.16 5.18
N ALA A 7 9.07 -23.11 5.23
CA ALA A 7 9.21 -24.33 4.45
C ALA A 7 8.80 -24.07 3.00
N ASP A 8 9.61 -24.50 2.03
CA ASP A 8 9.37 -24.32 0.58
C ASP A 8 7.92 -24.58 0.10
N CYS A 9 7.18 -25.47 0.76
CA CYS A 9 5.81 -25.82 0.37
C CYS A 9 4.74 -24.80 0.78
N VAL A 10 5.08 -23.88 1.68
CA VAL A 10 4.20 -22.79 2.16
C VAL A 10 4.87 -21.42 2.04
N ASP A 11 6.06 -21.38 1.43
CA ASP A 11 6.82 -20.17 1.16
C ASP A 11 6.27 -19.50 -0.10
N GLU A 12 5.75 -18.29 0.04
CA GLU A 12 5.24 -17.51 -1.10
C GLU A 12 6.37 -16.89 -1.92
N CYS A 13 7.59 -16.87 -1.38
CA CYS A 13 8.78 -16.27 -1.94
C CYS A 13 9.99 -17.22 -1.86
N PRO A 14 9.92 -18.42 -2.47
CA PRO A 14 10.88 -19.53 -2.25
C PRO A 14 12.34 -19.29 -2.67
N ASP A 15 12.63 -18.13 -3.25
CA ASP A 15 13.93 -17.67 -3.72
C ASP A 15 14.39 -16.37 -3.01
N ASP A 16 13.63 -15.86 -2.02
CA ASP A 16 13.92 -14.64 -1.25
C ASP A 16 14.25 -14.96 0.22
N PRO A 17 15.55 -15.06 0.59
CA PRO A 17 15.96 -15.44 1.94
C PRO A 17 15.59 -14.45 3.05
N LEU A 18 15.01 -13.29 2.69
CA LEU A 18 14.57 -12.27 3.64
C LEU A 18 13.06 -12.29 3.87
N LYS A 19 12.30 -13.05 3.07
CA LYS A 19 10.84 -12.93 3.02
C LYS A 19 10.20 -14.27 2.68
N GLY A 20 9.35 -14.77 3.57
CA GLY A 20 8.54 -15.96 3.29
C GLY A 20 7.11 -15.67 2.81
N GLU A 21 6.70 -14.40 2.88
CA GLU A 21 5.40 -13.91 2.40
C GLU A 21 5.63 -12.83 1.33
N ALA A 22 4.80 -12.81 0.28
CA ALA A 22 4.97 -11.85 -0.81
C ALA A 22 4.73 -10.40 -0.36
N GLY A 23 3.83 -10.17 0.59
CA GLY A 23 3.46 -8.82 1.04
C GLY A 23 2.85 -7.98 -0.09
N GLN A 24 2.85 -6.66 0.09
CA GLN A 24 2.27 -5.72 -0.88
C GLN A 24 3.20 -5.46 -2.07
N CYS A 25 4.51 -5.43 -1.82
CA CYS A 25 5.53 -5.19 -2.85
C CYS A 25 5.95 -6.45 -3.61
N GLY A 26 5.50 -7.63 -3.17
CA GLY A 26 5.98 -8.91 -3.68
C GLY A 26 7.35 -9.31 -3.10
N CYS A 27 7.84 -10.45 -3.57
CA CYS A 27 9.15 -10.98 -3.21
C CYS A 27 10.28 -10.09 -3.76
N GLY A 28 11.38 -9.99 -3.02
CA GLY A 28 12.57 -9.20 -3.38
C GLY A 28 12.47 -7.72 -3.03
N PHE A 29 11.36 -7.28 -2.44
CA PHE A 29 11.10 -5.89 -2.05
C PHE A 29 10.56 -5.82 -0.62
N GLU A 30 11.07 -4.86 0.15
CA GLU A 30 10.61 -4.56 1.50
C GLU A 30 9.24 -3.88 1.45
N ASP A 31 8.30 -4.32 2.30
CA ASP A 31 7.02 -3.62 2.53
C ASP A 31 7.22 -2.49 3.54
N THR A 32 8.13 -1.56 3.25
CA THR A 32 8.28 -0.35 4.07
C THR A 32 7.03 0.51 3.89
N ASP A 33 6.52 1.03 5.00
CA ASP A 33 5.39 1.95 5.07
C ASP A 33 5.92 3.22 5.75
N GLY A 34 6.32 4.19 4.92
CA GLY A 34 7.10 5.35 5.32
C GLY A 34 6.29 6.39 6.07
N ASP A 35 5.01 6.56 5.73
CA ASP A 35 4.11 7.52 6.38
C ASP A 35 3.20 6.88 7.44
N GLY A 36 3.07 5.55 7.43
CA GLY A 36 2.36 4.78 8.44
C GLY A 36 0.85 4.66 8.19
N ASP A 37 0.40 4.78 6.93
CA ASP A 37 -1.00 4.66 6.56
C ASP A 37 -1.46 3.19 6.35
N GLY A 38 -0.51 2.25 6.30
CA GLY A 38 -0.73 0.82 6.10
C GLY A 38 -0.58 0.33 4.65
N VAL A 39 -0.22 1.21 3.72
CA VAL A 39 0.13 0.91 2.33
C VAL A 39 1.65 0.99 2.18
N ALA A 40 2.25 -0.03 1.58
CA ALA A 40 3.68 -0.06 1.39
C ALA A 40 4.11 0.95 0.32
N ASP A 41 5.24 1.63 0.53
CA ASP A 41 5.82 2.68 -0.32
C ASP A 41 5.88 2.30 -1.82
N CYS A 42 5.99 1.00 -2.13
CA CYS A 42 6.07 0.49 -3.50
C CYS A 42 4.75 0.52 -4.28
N VAL A 43 3.62 0.58 -3.56
CA VAL A 43 2.25 0.59 -4.11
C VAL A 43 1.43 1.78 -3.63
N ASP A 44 1.99 2.60 -2.75
CA ASP A 44 1.38 3.83 -2.26
C ASP A 44 1.38 4.94 -3.32
N GLU A 45 0.20 5.45 -3.66
CA GLU A 45 0.04 6.58 -4.58
C GLU A 45 0.31 7.93 -3.91
N CYS A 46 0.37 7.96 -2.58
CA CYS A 46 0.47 9.11 -1.71
C CYS A 46 1.51 8.93 -0.58
N PRO A 47 2.80 8.66 -0.91
CA PRO A 47 3.86 8.23 0.03
C PRO A 47 4.30 9.25 1.12
N GLU A 48 3.60 10.37 1.23
CA GLU A 48 3.81 11.40 2.24
C GLU A 48 2.52 11.76 2.99
N ASP A 49 1.39 11.10 2.73
CA ASP A 49 0.09 11.36 3.35
C ASP A 49 -0.37 10.19 4.24
N PRO A 50 -0.15 10.26 5.56
CA PRO A 50 -0.48 9.18 6.49
C PRO A 50 -1.99 8.88 6.64
N ASN A 51 -2.84 9.57 5.89
CA ASN A 51 -4.28 9.36 5.88
C ASN A 51 -4.79 8.75 4.56
N LYS A 52 -3.92 8.57 3.56
CA LYS A 52 -4.31 8.14 2.21
C LYS A 52 -3.20 7.34 1.55
N GLY A 53 -3.54 6.12 1.12
CA GLY A 53 -2.68 5.32 0.23
C GLY A 53 -3.10 5.37 -1.24
N GLU A 54 -4.27 5.96 -1.52
CA GLU A 54 -4.78 6.21 -2.86
C GLU A 54 -5.02 7.71 -3.06
N ALA A 55 -4.70 8.22 -4.24
CA ALA A 55 -4.89 9.65 -4.52
C ALA A 55 -6.37 10.07 -4.50
N GLY A 56 -7.28 9.21 -4.95
CA GLY A 56 -8.71 9.54 -5.00
C GLY A 56 -9.03 10.69 -5.97
N GLN A 57 -10.16 11.36 -5.75
CA GLN A 57 -10.62 12.47 -6.60
C GLN A 57 -9.91 13.78 -6.27
N CYS A 58 -9.59 14.00 -4.99
CA CYS A 58 -8.93 15.21 -4.52
C CYS A 58 -7.39 15.17 -4.61
N GLY A 59 -6.81 13.99 -4.88
CA GLY A 59 -5.39 13.76 -4.73
C GLY A 59 -4.98 13.52 -3.27
N CYS A 60 -3.67 13.41 -3.06
CA CYS A 60 -3.08 13.29 -1.72
C CYS A 60 -3.20 14.60 -0.94
N GLY A 61 -3.31 14.51 0.39
CA GLY A 61 -3.36 15.64 1.31
C GLY A 61 -4.74 16.28 1.49
N GLU A 62 -5.75 15.85 0.73
CA GLU A 62 -7.12 16.35 0.80
C GLU A 62 -8.12 15.18 0.82
N PRO A 63 -9.06 15.13 1.79
CA PRO A 63 -10.02 14.03 1.91
C PRO A 63 -11.05 14.02 0.77
N ASP A 64 -11.41 12.82 0.29
CA ASP A 64 -12.52 12.62 -0.68
C ASP A 64 -13.89 12.63 0.03
N THR A 65 -14.14 13.64 0.87
CA THR A 65 -15.44 13.79 1.52
C THR A 65 -16.47 14.11 0.44
N ASP A 66 -17.58 13.36 0.42
CA ASP A 66 -18.75 13.61 -0.42
C ASP A 66 -19.91 13.98 0.52
N THR A 67 -20.14 15.29 0.65
CA THR A 67 -21.10 15.81 1.62
C THR A 67 -22.55 15.65 1.15
N ASP A 68 -22.81 15.72 -0.15
CA ASP A 68 -24.17 15.68 -0.70
C ASP A 68 -24.61 14.28 -1.16
N GLY A 69 -23.66 13.35 -1.28
CA GLY A 69 -23.86 11.93 -1.56
C GLY A 69 -24.06 11.62 -3.04
N ASP A 70 -23.61 12.48 -3.95
CA ASP A 70 -23.77 12.29 -5.40
C ASP A 70 -22.65 11.45 -6.05
N GLY A 71 -21.60 11.13 -5.29
CA GLY A 71 -20.43 10.35 -5.72
C GLY A 71 -19.26 11.20 -6.21
N VAL A 72 -19.36 12.53 -6.14
CA VAL A 72 -18.28 13.49 -6.43
C VAL A 72 -17.78 14.07 -5.12
N ALA A 73 -16.46 14.07 -4.91
CA ALA A 73 -15.88 14.63 -3.71
C ALA A 73 -16.01 16.16 -3.70
N ASP A 74 -16.22 16.74 -2.51
CA ASP A 74 -16.43 18.17 -2.26
C ASP A 74 -15.35 19.07 -2.90
N CYS A 75 -14.12 18.57 -3.06
CA CYS A 75 -13.01 19.28 -3.68
C CYS A 75 -13.17 19.49 -5.20
N VAL A 76 -13.98 18.66 -5.86
CA VAL A 76 -14.28 18.67 -7.29
C VAL A 76 -15.78 18.88 -7.59
N ASP A 77 -16.59 19.04 -6.54
CA ASP A 77 -18.02 19.31 -6.59
C ASP A 77 -18.30 20.83 -6.42
N GLN A 78 -19.23 21.39 -7.21
CA GLN A 78 -19.46 22.86 -7.34
C GLN A 78 -20.82 23.34 -6.84
#